data_AF-A0A7C3YAQ0-F1
#
_entry.id   AF-A0A7C3YAQ0-F1
#
_cell.length_a   1.000
_cell.length_b   1.000
_cell.length_c   1.000
_cell.angle_alpha   90.00
_cell.angle_beta   90.00
_cell.angle_gamma   90.00
#
_symmetry.space_group_name_H-M   'P 1'
#
loop_
_entity.id
_entity.type
_entity.pdbx_description
1 polymer ?
#
loop_
_entity_poly.entity_id
_entity_poly.type
_entity_poly.pdbx_seq_one_letter_code
_entity_poly.pdbx_strand_id
1 'polypeptide(L)'
;MALVPPLIVILAALLLSAWLARRSRRTANPLLRRLGPPIFGLSSAGLAAVALVALVGWYRLEFPRNHQVATVKVVATPESIARGEKLANLCVSCHTRTKQLPLDGSDGNVVRTPLIGRLHSPNLTPAGPLKDWSDGEIIRAIREGIGANGRPLLGMPSWSFRYLSDRDVQSLVAYLRSQPSVTH
;
A
#
# COMPACT_ATOMS: atom_id res chain seq x y z
N MET A 1 -0.24 3.04 10.03
CA MET A 1 -0.42 3.55 11.42
C MET A 1 0.81 4.26 11.98
N ALA A 2 2.03 4.05 11.44
CA ALA A 2 3.25 4.62 12.00
C ALA A 2 3.45 6.14 11.81
N LEU A 3 2.73 6.80 10.88
CA LEU A 3 2.86 8.25 10.65
C LEU A 3 1.93 9.15 11.45
N VAL A 4 0.86 8.60 12.03
CA VAL A 4 -0.14 9.43 12.73
C VAL A 4 0.49 10.15 13.93
N PRO A 5 1.31 9.49 14.78
CA PRO A 5 1.97 10.17 15.89
C PRO A 5 2.93 11.31 15.48
N PRO A 6 3.88 11.13 14.53
CA PRO A 6 4.80 12.22 14.16
C PRO A 6 4.10 13.39 13.46
N LEU A 7 3.04 13.15 12.67
CA LEU A 7 2.28 14.24 12.04
C LEU A 7 1.56 15.12 13.06
N ILE A 8 1.00 14.52 14.12
CA ILE A 8 0.35 15.26 15.20
C ILE A 8 1.36 16.17 15.92
N VAL A 9 2.56 15.66 16.20
CA VAL A 9 3.62 16.44 16.85
C VAL A 9 4.06 17.63 15.99
N ILE A 10 4.24 17.42 14.67
CA ILE A 10 4.64 18.50 13.75
C ILE A 10 3.54 19.55 13.62
N LEU A 11 2.26 19.13 13.54
CA LEU A 11 1.12 20.03 13.53
C LEU A 11 1.03 20.87 14.81
N ALA A 12 1.20 20.25 15.98
CA ALA A 12 1.19 20.96 17.26
C ALA A 12 2.32 22.01 17.34
N ALA A 13 3.53 21.66 16.88
CA ALA A 13 4.67 22.58 16.84
C ALA A 13 4.47 23.74 15.84
N LEU A 14 3.82 23.47 14.69
CA LEU A 14 3.44 24.51 13.73
C LEU A 14 2.41 25.48 14.32
N LEU A 15 1.38 24.97 14.99
CA LEU A 15 0.35 25.80 15.63
C LEU A 15 0.94 26.63 16.78
N LEU A 16 1.80 26.03 17.60
CA LEU A 16 2.47 26.73 18.70
C LEU A 16 3.42 27.82 18.18
N SER A 17 4.24 27.54 17.18
CA SER A 17 5.15 28.52 16.58
C SER A 17 4.40 29.68 15.91
N ALA A 18 3.32 29.40 15.18
CA ALA A 18 2.46 30.44 14.61
C ALA A 18 1.78 31.31 15.70
N TRP A 19 1.34 30.68 16.80
CA TRP A 19 0.77 31.39 17.94
C TRP A 19 1.81 32.27 18.64
N LEU A 20 3.03 31.76 18.86
CA LEU A 20 4.15 32.51 19.44
C LEU A 20 4.56 33.70 18.55
N ALA A 21 4.60 33.51 17.23
CA ALA A 21 4.84 34.60 16.27
C ALA A 21 3.79 35.71 16.43
N ARG A 22 2.50 35.34 16.52
CA ARG A 22 1.41 36.31 16.71
C ARG A 22 1.46 36.98 18.08
N ARG A 23 1.79 36.23 19.14
CA ARG A 23 1.91 36.73 20.51
C ARG A 23 3.07 37.70 20.67
N SER A 24 4.22 37.40 20.05
CA SER A 24 5.42 38.25 20.10
C SER A 24 5.16 39.67 19.56
N ARG A 25 4.28 39.80 18.54
CA ARG A 25 3.87 41.11 18.01
C ARG A 25 3.11 41.99 19.02
N ARG A 26 2.50 41.38 20.04
CA ARG A 26 1.67 42.06 21.06
C ARG A 26 2.41 42.32 22.38
N THR A 27 3.70 41.97 22.49
CA THR A 27 4.45 42.14 23.74
C THR A 27 4.93 43.58 23.92
N ALA A 28 4.98 44.06 25.16
CA ALA A 28 5.54 45.37 25.49
C ALA A 28 7.07 45.45 25.29
N ASN A 29 7.77 44.31 25.26
CA ASN A 29 9.22 44.26 25.07
C ASN A 29 9.58 44.57 23.59
N PRO A 30 10.33 45.65 23.30
CA PRO A 30 10.64 46.07 21.93
C PRO A 30 11.54 45.09 21.18
N LEU A 31 12.42 44.37 21.89
CA LEU A 31 13.30 43.36 21.30
C LEU A 31 12.49 42.16 20.81
N LEU A 32 11.63 41.60 21.67
CA LEU A 32 10.79 40.45 21.35
C LEU A 32 9.74 40.79 20.27
N ARG A 33 9.25 42.03 20.24
CA ARG A 33 8.33 42.52 19.19
C ARG A 33 8.97 42.60 17.81
N ARG A 34 10.28 42.91 17.73
CA ARG A 34 11.03 43.00 16.47
C ARG A 34 11.58 41.65 16.01
N LEU A 35 12.18 40.89 16.93
CA LEU A 35 12.88 39.64 16.61
C LEU A 35 11.99 38.39 16.71
N GLY A 36 10.92 38.42 17.52
CA GLY A 36 10.02 37.29 17.68
C GLY A 36 9.35 36.84 16.37
N PRO A 37 8.72 37.74 15.59
CA PRO A 37 8.07 37.35 14.34
C PRO A 37 8.98 36.67 13.31
N PRO A 38 10.20 37.16 13.00
CA PRO A 38 11.09 36.46 12.07
C PRO A 38 11.61 35.14 12.65
N ILE A 39 11.95 35.07 13.94
CA ILE A 39 12.43 33.83 14.58
C ILE A 39 11.35 32.74 14.52
N PHE A 40 10.15 33.03 15.02
CA PHE A 40 9.06 32.05 15.02
C PHE A 40 8.56 31.75 13.61
N GLY A 41 8.58 32.72 12.70
CA GLY A 41 8.26 32.51 11.28
C GLY A 41 9.22 31.55 10.57
N LEU A 42 10.53 31.71 10.78
CA LEU A 42 11.55 30.80 10.24
C LEU A 42 11.41 29.39 10.83
N SER A 43 11.18 29.27 12.14
CA SER A 43 10.92 27.98 12.78
C SER A 43 9.66 27.30 12.22
N SER A 44 8.56 28.03 12.02
CA SER A 44 7.35 27.48 11.38
C SER A 44 7.62 27.02 9.96
N ALA A 45 8.35 27.82 9.16
CA ALA A 45 8.69 27.45 7.79
C ALA A 45 9.57 26.18 7.74
N GLY A 46 10.55 26.08 8.63
CA GLY A 46 11.40 24.89 8.76
C GLY A 46 10.61 23.63 9.12
N LEU A 47 9.73 23.72 10.12
CA LEU A 47 8.85 22.61 10.51
C LEU A 47 7.92 22.18 9.38
N ALA A 48 7.38 23.14 8.62
CA ALA A 48 6.51 22.86 7.48
C ALA A 48 7.28 22.14 6.35
N ALA A 49 8.52 22.56 6.08
CA ALA A 49 9.38 21.90 5.11
C ALA A 49 9.70 20.45 5.52
N VAL A 50 10.04 20.21 6.79
CA VAL A 50 10.28 18.86 7.32
C VAL A 50 9.02 18.00 7.23
N ALA A 51 7.86 18.55 7.58
CA ALA A 51 6.57 17.87 7.44
C ALA A 51 6.32 17.43 6.00
N LEU A 52 6.56 18.35 5.04
CA LEU A 52 6.35 18.10 3.62
C LEU A 52 7.30 17.01 3.12
N VAL A 53 8.59 17.06 3.46
CA VAL A 53 9.57 16.03 3.08
C VAL A 53 9.18 14.67 3.65
N ALA A 54 8.78 14.61 4.92
CA ALA A 54 8.34 13.37 5.56
C ALA A 54 7.08 12.79 4.90
N LEU A 55 6.09 13.63 4.60
CA LEU A 55 4.85 13.25 3.91
C LEU A 55 5.13 12.74 2.49
N VAL A 56 5.95 13.46 1.72
CA VAL A 56 6.33 13.06 0.36
C VAL A 56 7.14 11.76 0.40
N GLY A 57 8.12 11.66 1.31
CA GLY A 57 8.93 10.46 1.47
C GLY A 57 8.08 9.24 1.79
N TRP A 58 7.17 9.36 2.76
CA TRP A 58 6.22 8.31 3.08
C TRP A 58 5.33 7.94 1.91
N TYR A 59 4.73 8.92 1.24
CA TYR A 59 3.88 8.69 0.07
C TYR A 59 4.65 7.89 -1.00
N ARG A 60 5.91 8.25 -1.27
CA ARG A 60 6.78 7.58 -2.25
C ARG A 60 7.22 6.16 -1.82
N LEU A 61 7.22 5.87 -0.52
CA LEU A 61 7.64 4.60 0.05
C LEU A 61 6.48 3.63 0.27
N GLU A 62 5.28 4.12 0.58
CA GLU A 62 4.11 3.30 0.90
C GLU A 62 3.12 3.17 -0.25
N PHE A 63 2.88 4.22 -1.05
CA PHE A 63 1.85 4.11 -2.08
C PHE A 63 2.30 3.19 -3.22
N PRO A 64 1.38 2.36 -3.75
CA PRO A 64 1.59 1.54 -4.94
C PRO A 64 2.28 2.32 -6.05
N ARG A 65 3.44 1.81 -6.47
CA ARG A 65 4.10 2.29 -7.68
C ARG A 65 3.41 1.63 -8.86
N ASN A 66 3.29 2.34 -9.97
CA ASN A 66 2.83 1.76 -11.22
C ASN A 66 4.05 1.59 -12.11
N HIS A 67 4.89 0.61 -11.81
CA HIS A 67 6.00 0.29 -12.72
C HIS A 67 5.45 -0.31 -14.01
N GLN A 68 6.27 -0.25 -15.07
CA GLN A 68 5.92 -0.92 -16.33
C GLN A 68 5.72 -2.41 -16.09
N VAL A 69 4.73 -2.97 -16.78
CA VAL A 69 4.45 -4.41 -16.72
C VAL A 69 5.67 -5.16 -17.23
N ALA A 70 6.20 -6.07 -16.41
CA ALA A 70 7.32 -6.91 -16.82
C ALA A 70 6.89 -7.82 -17.98
N THR A 71 7.67 -7.84 -19.06
CA THR A 71 7.49 -8.81 -20.15
C THR A 71 8.07 -10.16 -19.72
N VAL A 72 7.33 -10.89 -18.89
CA VAL A 72 7.72 -12.21 -18.39
C VAL A 72 6.62 -13.22 -18.72
N LYS A 73 7.03 -14.41 -19.16
CA LYS A 73 6.18 -15.59 -19.25
C LYS A 73 6.66 -16.60 -18.23
N VAL A 74 5.80 -16.96 -17.30
CA VAL A 74 6.16 -17.87 -16.21
C VAL A 74 6.15 -19.31 -16.71
N VAL A 75 7.26 -20.01 -16.50
CA VAL A 75 7.38 -21.44 -16.80
C VAL A 75 6.94 -22.24 -15.58
N ALA A 76 5.96 -23.13 -15.77
CA ALA A 76 5.47 -24.00 -14.71
C ALA A 76 6.27 -25.31 -14.67
N THR A 77 6.96 -25.54 -13.56
CA THR A 77 7.61 -26.81 -13.21
C THR A 77 6.95 -27.39 -11.96
N PRO A 78 7.01 -28.71 -11.72
CA PRO A 78 6.51 -29.30 -10.48
C PRO A 78 7.04 -28.60 -9.23
N GLU A 79 8.32 -28.24 -9.22
CA GLU A 79 8.99 -27.56 -8.11
C GLU A 79 8.48 -26.13 -7.92
N SER A 80 8.26 -25.37 -9.00
CA SER A 80 7.72 -24.01 -8.92
C SER A 80 6.26 -24.01 -8.48
N ILE A 81 5.46 -24.98 -8.94
CA ILE A 81 4.06 -25.13 -8.51
C ILE A 81 3.98 -25.44 -7.02
N ALA A 82 4.76 -26.42 -6.54
CA ALA A 82 4.78 -26.80 -5.13
C ALA A 82 5.26 -25.65 -4.22
N ARG A 83 6.21 -24.83 -4.68
CA ARG A 83 6.61 -23.61 -3.99
C ARG A 83 5.49 -22.56 -3.99
N GLY A 84 4.87 -22.35 -5.15
CA GLY A 84 3.77 -21.40 -5.31
C GLY A 84 2.57 -21.74 -4.43
N GLU A 85 2.22 -23.01 -4.30
CA GLU A 85 1.15 -23.50 -3.43
C GLU A 85 1.41 -23.11 -1.96
N LYS A 86 2.63 -23.31 -1.47
CA LYS A 86 3.02 -22.89 -0.11
C LYS A 86 2.86 -21.39 0.10
N LEU A 87 3.23 -20.58 -0.89
CA LEU A 87 3.09 -19.13 -0.84
C LEU A 87 1.63 -18.69 -0.96
N ALA A 88 0.81 -19.39 -1.75
CA ALA A 88 -0.62 -19.11 -1.95
C ALA A 88 -1.44 -19.22 -0.66
N ASN A 89 -0.95 -19.99 0.34
CA ASN A 89 -1.54 -20.02 1.68
C ASN A 89 -1.52 -18.65 2.39
N LEU A 90 -0.69 -17.70 1.97
CA LEU A 90 -0.74 -16.32 2.47
C LEU A 90 -1.95 -15.53 1.93
N CYS A 91 -2.62 -16.03 0.89
CA CYS A 91 -3.74 -15.38 0.23
C CYS A 91 -5.12 -15.92 0.70
N VAL A 92 -5.15 -17.09 1.35
CA VAL A 92 -6.39 -17.79 1.72
C VAL A 92 -7.22 -17.05 2.77
N SER A 93 -6.62 -16.13 3.52
CA SER A 93 -7.38 -15.31 4.47
C SER A 93 -8.33 -14.32 3.77
N CYS A 94 -8.09 -14.00 2.50
CA CYS A 94 -8.88 -13.01 1.75
C CYS A 94 -9.59 -13.63 0.56
N HIS A 95 -8.94 -14.52 -0.21
CA HIS A 95 -9.45 -15.00 -1.50
C HIS A 95 -10.25 -16.32 -1.43
N THR A 96 -10.68 -16.74 -0.25
CA THR A 96 -11.55 -17.91 -0.05
C THR A 96 -12.16 -17.90 1.34
N ARG A 97 -13.38 -18.41 1.49
CA ARG A 97 -14.09 -18.44 2.78
C ARG A 97 -13.57 -19.53 3.71
N THR A 98 -13.14 -20.66 3.17
CA THR A 98 -12.71 -21.84 3.95
C THR A 98 -11.34 -21.65 4.59
N LYS A 99 -10.61 -20.59 4.23
CA LYS A 99 -9.19 -20.37 4.54
C LYS A 99 -8.30 -21.52 4.05
N GLN A 100 -8.72 -22.18 2.97
CA GLN A 100 -8.00 -23.26 2.32
C GLN A 100 -7.99 -23.02 0.81
N LEU A 101 -6.97 -23.54 0.13
CA LEU A 101 -6.96 -23.57 -1.33
C LEU A 101 -8.14 -24.41 -1.85
N PRO A 102 -8.67 -24.14 -3.05
CA PRO A 102 -8.22 -23.14 -4.02
C PRO A 102 -8.74 -21.72 -3.69
N LEU A 103 -8.01 -20.70 -4.16
CA LEU A 103 -8.33 -19.27 -3.96
C LEU A 103 -9.52 -18.83 -4.84
N ASP A 104 -10.67 -19.46 -4.64
CA ASP A 104 -11.84 -19.44 -5.50
C ASP A 104 -12.70 -18.17 -5.41
N GLY A 105 -12.32 -17.24 -4.54
CA GLY A 105 -13.09 -16.01 -4.31
C GLY A 105 -14.44 -16.25 -3.66
N SER A 106 -14.72 -17.46 -3.16
CA SER A 106 -15.97 -17.77 -2.46
C SER A 106 -16.10 -16.88 -1.24
N ASP A 107 -17.03 -15.92 -1.31
CA ASP A 107 -17.45 -14.98 -0.25
C ASP A 107 -16.31 -14.49 0.66
N GLY A 108 -15.15 -14.23 0.05
CA GLY A 108 -13.86 -14.09 0.70
C GLY A 108 -13.72 -12.78 1.45
N ASN A 109 -13.92 -12.84 2.76
CA ASN A 109 -13.64 -11.83 3.77
C ASN A 109 -13.72 -10.38 3.28
N VAL A 110 -14.93 -9.87 3.36
CA VAL A 110 -15.25 -8.46 3.24
C VAL A 110 -14.31 -7.64 4.12
N VAL A 111 -13.38 -6.90 3.50
CA VAL A 111 -12.76 -5.78 4.20
C VAL A 111 -13.85 -4.73 4.34
N ARG A 112 -14.55 -4.75 5.47
CA ARG A 112 -15.61 -3.79 5.78
C ARG A 112 -14.94 -2.56 6.36
N THR A 113 -14.91 -1.51 5.56
CA THR A 113 -14.49 -0.20 6.05
C THR A 113 -15.73 0.69 6.15
N PRO A 114 -15.94 1.43 7.26
CA PRO A 114 -17.11 2.28 7.43
C PRO A 114 -17.30 3.30 6.29
N LEU A 115 -16.19 3.70 5.64
CA LEU A 115 -16.17 4.73 4.60
C LEU A 115 -16.29 4.19 3.17
N ILE A 116 -15.89 2.93 2.91
CA ILE A 116 -15.69 2.39 1.55
C ILE A 116 -16.63 1.19 1.26
N GLY A 117 -17.41 0.75 2.26
CA GLY A 117 -18.39 -0.32 2.09
C GLY A 117 -17.78 -1.72 2.18
N ARG A 118 -18.34 -2.65 1.40
CA ARG A 118 -17.91 -4.06 1.35
C ARG A 118 -17.00 -4.28 0.13
N LEU A 119 -15.75 -4.67 0.37
CA LEU A 119 -14.82 -5.08 -0.69
C LEU A 119 -14.83 -6.60 -0.83
N HIS A 120 -15.09 -7.10 -2.03
CA HIS A 120 -15.06 -8.52 -2.34
C HIS A 120 -13.72 -8.89 -2.98
N SER A 121 -13.08 -9.93 -2.46
CA SER A 121 -11.87 -10.48 -3.06
C SER A 121 -12.21 -11.27 -4.33
N PRO A 122 -11.48 -11.08 -5.45
CA PRO A 122 -11.76 -11.81 -6.69
C PRO A 122 -11.37 -13.29 -6.58
N ASN A 123 -12.02 -14.10 -7.42
CA ASN A 123 -11.61 -15.48 -7.70
C ASN A 123 -10.23 -15.48 -8.40
N LEU A 124 -9.22 -16.10 -7.79
CA LEU A 124 -7.86 -16.18 -8.34
C LEU A 124 -7.58 -17.51 -9.06
N THR A 125 -8.57 -18.41 -9.15
CA THR A 125 -8.47 -19.62 -9.97
C THR A 125 -8.52 -19.29 -11.47
N PRO A 126 -8.18 -20.23 -12.36
CA PRO A 126 -8.26 -20.02 -13.81
C PRO A 126 -9.64 -19.60 -14.36
N ALA A 127 -10.74 -19.80 -13.62
CA ALA A 127 -12.06 -19.30 -13.97
C ALA A 127 -12.23 -17.78 -13.74
N GLY A 128 -11.39 -17.18 -12.91
CA GLY A 128 -11.48 -15.79 -12.49
C GLY A 128 -10.87 -14.78 -13.47
N PRO A 129 -10.81 -13.49 -13.10
CA PRO A 129 -10.27 -12.42 -13.93
C PRO A 129 -8.80 -12.61 -14.34
N LEU A 130 -8.02 -13.42 -13.61
CA LEU A 130 -6.61 -13.65 -13.93
C LEU A 130 -6.40 -14.32 -15.29
N LYS A 131 -7.41 -15.01 -15.84
CA LYS A 131 -7.33 -15.67 -17.16
C LYS A 131 -6.94 -14.70 -18.28
N ASP A 132 -7.38 -13.44 -18.17
CA ASP A 132 -7.17 -12.40 -19.18
C ASP A 132 -5.91 -11.55 -18.91
N TRP A 133 -5.25 -11.76 -17.76
CA TRP A 133 -4.07 -10.99 -17.36
C TRP A 133 -2.81 -11.69 -17.83
N SER A 134 -1.80 -10.94 -18.24
CA SER A 134 -0.44 -11.45 -18.45
C SER A 134 0.24 -11.81 -17.12
N ASP A 135 1.28 -12.63 -17.16
CA ASP A 135 1.99 -13.03 -15.93
C ASP A 135 2.67 -11.83 -15.26
N GLY A 136 3.17 -10.86 -16.05
CA GLY A 136 3.69 -9.59 -15.55
C GLY A 136 2.64 -8.73 -14.84
N GLU A 137 1.39 -8.72 -15.32
CA GLU A 137 0.29 -8.00 -14.65
C GLU A 137 -0.07 -8.64 -13.31
N ILE A 138 -0.07 -9.97 -13.24
CA ILE A 138 -0.31 -10.68 -11.98
C ILE A 138 0.82 -10.39 -10.98
N ILE A 139 2.08 -10.42 -11.42
CA ILE A 139 3.24 -10.08 -10.57
C ILE A 139 3.12 -8.65 -10.02
N ARG A 140 2.78 -7.69 -10.88
CA ARG A 140 2.58 -6.29 -10.49
C ARG A 140 1.42 -6.13 -9.51
N ALA A 141 0.32 -6.84 -9.72
CA ALA A 141 -0.81 -6.84 -8.80
C ALA A 141 -0.43 -7.36 -7.40
N ILE A 142 0.38 -8.42 -7.33
CA ILE A 142 0.84 -9.00 -6.06
C ILE A 142 1.82 -8.05 -5.35
N ARG A 143 2.88 -7.61 -6.04
CA ARG A 143 3.99 -6.85 -5.40
C ARG A 143 3.68 -5.38 -5.23
N GLU A 144 2.88 -4.80 -6.10
CA GLU A 144 2.63 -3.36 -6.14
C GLU A 144 1.19 -3.02 -5.76
N GLY A 145 0.25 -3.95 -5.90
CA GLY A 145 -1.16 -3.66 -5.64
C GLY A 145 -1.78 -2.84 -6.76
N ILE A 146 -1.31 -3.00 -7.99
CA ILE A 146 -1.85 -2.35 -9.20
C ILE A 146 -2.44 -3.42 -10.12
N GLY A 147 -3.72 -3.29 -10.47
CA GLY A 147 -4.40 -4.23 -11.37
C GLY A 147 -3.97 -4.08 -12.84
N ALA A 148 -4.43 -4.99 -13.70
CA ALA A 148 -4.12 -4.97 -15.15
C ALA A 148 -4.40 -3.59 -15.79
N ASN A 149 -5.52 -2.95 -15.44
CA ASN A 149 -5.91 -1.63 -15.92
C ASN A 149 -5.08 -0.45 -15.36
N GLY A 150 -4.02 -0.71 -14.59
CA GLY A 150 -3.16 0.32 -13.99
C GLY A 150 -3.75 1.02 -12.76
N ARG A 151 -4.92 0.60 -12.27
CA ARG A 151 -5.54 1.19 -11.07
C ARG A 151 -5.09 0.48 -9.79
N PRO A 152 -4.96 1.20 -8.67
CA PRO A 152 -4.71 0.59 -7.37
C PRO A 152 -5.81 -0.41 -6.95
N LEU A 153 -5.39 -1.55 -6.42
CA LEU A 153 -6.26 -2.57 -5.84
C LEU A 153 -6.59 -2.18 -4.39
N LEU A 154 -7.87 -1.91 -4.12
CA LEU A 154 -8.33 -1.55 -2.79
C LEU A 154 -8.30 -2.77 -1.87
N GLY A 155 -7.71 -2.63 -0.69
CA GLY A 155 -7.68 -3.68 0.34
C GLY A 155 -6.64 -4.78 0.11
N MET A 156 -5.94 -4.81 -1.03
CA MET A 156 -4.85 -5.77 -1.27
C MET A 156 -3.57 -5.33 -0.55
N PRO A 157 -3.03 -6.12 0.41
CA PRO A 157 -1.86 -5.73 1.18
C PRO A 157 -0.56 -6.00 0.41
N SER A 158 -0.30 -5.26 -0.67
CA SER A 158 0.92 -5.41 -1.49
C SER A 158 2.21 -5.14 -0.70
N TRP A 159 2.15 -4.34 0.35
CA TRP A 159 3.28 -4.08 1.27
C TRP A 159 3.92 -5.33 1.89
N SER A 160 3.16 -6.41 2.07
CA SER A 160 3.60 -7.69 2.65
C SER A 160 4.23 -8.60 1.59
N PHE A 161 3.94 -8.33 0.32
CA PHE A 161 4.36 -9.16 -0.82
C PHE A 161 5.41 -8.48 -1.70
N ARG A 162 5.61 -7.16 -1.59
CA ARG A 162 6.54 -6.39 -2.45
C ARG A 162 7.97 -6.91 -2.44
N TYR A 163 8.38 -7.54 -1.34
CA TYR A 163 9.72 -8.09 -1.14
C TYR A 163 9.88 -9.57 -1.56
N LEU A 164 8.83 -10.20 -2.08
CA LEU A 164 8.97 -11.52 -2.68
C LEU A 164 10.04 -11.49 -3.76
N SER A 165 10.92 -12.50 -3.76
CA SER A 165 11.89 -12.65 -4.83
C SER A 165 11.19 -12.91 -6.17
N ASP A 166 11.86 -12.65 -7.29
CA ASP A 166 11.32 -12.95 -8.61
C ASP A 166 10.95 -14.43 -8.74
N ARG A 167 11.78 -15.32 -8.17
CA ARG A 167 11.52 -16.76 -8.10
C ARG A 167 10.23 -17.06 -7.36
N ASP A 168 10.02 -16.46 -6.19
CA ASP A 168 8.86 -16.75 -5.35
C ASP A 168 7.57 -16.20 -5.95
N VAL A 169 7.57 -14.97 -6.46
CA VAL A 169 6.38 -14.39 -7.09
C VAL A 169 6.03 -15.10 -8.40
N GLN A 170 7.03 -15.49 -9.21
CA GLN A 170 6.78 -16.29 -10.41
C GLN A 170 6.26 -17.69 -10.04
N SER A 171 6.78 -18.30 -8.97
CA SER A 171 6.27 -19.59 -8.48
C SER A 171 4.81 -19.48 -8.03
N LEU A 172 4.45 -18.39 -7.35
CA LEU A 172 3.06 -18.09 -6.99
C LEU A 172 2.19 -17.95 -8.25
N VAL A 173 2.64 -17.23 -9.28
CA VAL A 173 1.92 -17.17 -10.56
C VAL A 173 1.79 -18.55 -11.21
N ALA A 174 2.84 -19.36 -11.21
CA ALA A 174 2.80 -20.72 -11.76
C ALA A 174 1.69 -21.56 -11.09
N TYR A 175 1.61 -21.50 -9.75
CA TYR A 175 0.54 -22.15 -9.00
C TYR A 175 -0.85 -21.59 -9.34
N LEU A 176 -1.02 -20.27 -9.39
CA LEU A 176 -2.31 -19.63 -9.71
C LEU A 176 -2.84 -20.06 -11.09
N ARG A 177 -1.95 -20.33 -12.04
CA ARG A 177 -2.28 -20.84 -13.37
C ARG A 177 -2.60 -22.33 -13.40
N SER A 178 -1.96 -23.12 -12.54
CA SER A 178 -2.07 -24.59 -12.55
C SER A 178 -3.13 -25.14 -11.60
N GLN A 179 -3.59 -24.36 -10.62
CA GLN A 179 -4.61 -24.79 -9.66
C GLN A 179 -5.94 -25.11 -10.35
N PRO A 180 -6.81 -25.92 -9.73
CA PRO A 180 -8.13 -26.22 -10.28
C PRO A 180 -8.95 -24.95 -10.57
N SER A 181 -9.67 -24.97 -11.69
CA SER A 181 -10.63 -23.94 -12.06
C SER A 181 -11.92 -24.12 -11.27
N VAL A 182 -12.37 -23.08 -10.56
CA VAL A 182 -13.61 -23.12 -9.76
C VAL A 182 -14.56 -22.02 -10.22
N THR A 183 -15.77 -22.41 -10.61
CA THR A 183 -16.88 -21.53 -10.98
C THR A 183 -17.99 -21.66 -9.95
N HIS A 184 -18.62 -20.53 -9.59
CA HIS A 184 -19.78 -20.45 -8.70
C HIS A 184 -20.99 -19.90 -9.46
#